data_AF-A0A3B4YWN7-F1
#
_entry.id   AF-A0A3B4YWN7-F1
#
_cell.length_a   1.000
_cell.length_b   1.000
_cell.length_c   1.000
_cell.angle_alpha   90.00
_cell.angle_beta   90.00
_cell.angle_gamma   90.00
#
_symmetry.space_group_name_H-M   'P 1'
#
loop_
_entity.id
_entity.type
_entity.pdbx_description
1 polymer ?
#
loop_
_entity_poly.entity_id
_entity_poly.type
_entity_poly.pdbx_seq_one_letter_code
_entity_poly.pdbx_strand_id
1 'polypeptide(L)'
;MEKHWSAVCALLLALSAYMHFNTVLAAEADRNLTVILPKPGHCPRRLNVVPSHKGCVCDEDCPADHKCCVFDCGAVCVPPAFTKPGVCPRRRWGSGLCAEFCFNDSDCPSNEKCCYNGCGHECIAPYTVKPGRCALPQGTPMCAEYCYHDGQCPGEQKCCRTTCGHACSEPC
;
A
#
# COMPACT_ATOMS: atom_id res chain seq x y z
N MET A 1 -58.29 39.55 11.41
CA MET A 1 -57.12 38.88 12.01
C MET A 1 -56.85 37.48 11.43
N GLU A 2 -57.63 36.99 10.44
CA GLU A 2 -57.50 35.61 9.93
C GLU A 2 -56.50 35.45 8.77
N LYS A 3 -56.35 36.47 7.91
CA LYS A 3 -55.44 36.41 6.75
C LYS A 3 -53.96 36.34 7.13
N HIS A 4 -53.60 36.98 8.25
CA HIS A 4 -52.21 36.98 8.77
C HIS A 4 -51.81 35.61 9.30
N TRP A 5 -52.72 34.90 9.97
CA TRP A 5 -52.45 33.55 10.49
C TRP A 5 -52.27 32.52 9.37
N SER A 6 -53.07 32.63 8.31
CA SER A 6 -52.96 31.76 7.14
C SER A 6 -51.61 31.91 6.41
N ALA A 7 -51.12 33.14 6.24
CA ALA A 7 -49.82 33.40 5.62
C ALA A 7 -48.65 32.91 6.50
N VAL A 8 -48.75 33.07 7.82
CA VAL A 8 -47.74 32.57 8.77
C VAL A 8 -47.70 31.04 8.76
N CYS A 9 -48.84 30.35 8.73
CA CYS A 9 -48.88 28.89 8.60
C CYS A 9 -48.26 28.40 7.28
N ALA A 10 -48.54 29.07 6.16
CA ALA A 10 -47.96 28.70 4.87
C ALA A 10 -46.44 28.84 4.85
N LEU A 11 -45.90 29.92 5.45
CA LEU A 11 -44.46 30.13 5.60
C LEU A 11 -43.81 29.08 6.50
N LEU A 12 -44.45 28.72 7.62
CA LEU A 12 -43.94 27.69 8.52
C LEU A 12 -43.88 26.31 7.83
N LEU A 13 -44.92 25.95 7.06
CA LEU A 13 -44.96 24.71 6.30
C LEU A 13 -43.91 24.68 5.18
N ALA A 14 -43.68 25.80 4.50
CA ALA A 14 -42.65 25.92 3.47
C ALA A 14 -41.24 25.82 4.06
N LEU A 15 -40.99 26.47 5.19
CA LEU A 15 -39.71 26.39 5.90
C LEU A 15 -39.46 24.98 6.46
N SER A 16 -40.48 24.32 7.03
CA SER A 16 -40.35 22.93 7.48
C SER A 16 -40.06 21.99 6.32
N ALA A 17 -40.74 22.16 5.18
CA ALA A 17 -40.49 21.36 3.98
C ALA A 17 -39.08 21.59 3.42
N TYR A 18 -38.60 22.84 3.38
CA TYR A 18 -37.25 23.18 2.95
C TYR A 18 -36.18 22.58 3.88
N MET A 19 -36.38 22.67 5.19
CA MET A 19 -35.46 22.05 6.17
C MET A 19 -35.45 20.53 6.04
N HIS A 20 -36.62 19.88 5.88
CA HIS A 20 -36.69 18.44 5.64
C HIS A 20 -35.99 18.03 4.34
N PHE A 21 -36.17 18.77 3.25
CA PHE A 21 -35.52 18.47 1.97
C PHE A 21 -33.99 18.59 2.07
N ASN A 22 -33.47 19.63 2.74
CA ASN A 22 -32.04 19.77 2.98
C ASN A 22 -31.48 18.68 3.90
N THR A 23 -32.25 18.21 4.90
CA THR A 23 -31.82 17.08 5.76
C THR A 23 -31.77 15.76 5.00
N VAL A 24 -32.69 15.53 4.05
CA VAL A 24 -32.69 14.33 3.20
C VAL A 24 -31.50 14.37 2.22
N LEU A 25 -31.23 15.52 1.60
CA LEU A 25 -30.04 15.74 0.76
C LEU A 25 -28.72 15.58 1.54
N ALA A 26 -28.65 16.09 2.78
CA ALA A 26 -27.50 15.90 3.65
C ALA A 26 -27.33 14.43 4.07
N ALA A 27 -28.43 13.70 4.30
CA ALA A 27 -28.40 12.28 4.61
C ALA A 27 -27.95 11.41 3.42
N GLU A 28 -28.22 11.82 2.18
CA GLU A 28 -27.67 11.16 0.97
C GLU A 28 -26.18 11.46 0.76
N ALA A 29 -25.69 12.63 1.19
CA ALA A 29 -24.26 12.96 1.14
C ALA A 29 -23.40 12.17 2.14
N ASP A 30 -23.96 11.81 3.31
CA ASP A 30 -23.26 11.06 4.37
C ASP A 30 -23.35 9.53 4.19
N ARG A 31 -24.28 9.04 3.35
CA ARG A 31 -24.45 7.60 3.08
C ARG A 31 -23.48 7.03 2.03
N ASN A 32 -22.70 7.88 1.39
CA ASN A 32 -21.80 7.50 0.30
C ASN A 32 -20.31 7.46 0.68
N LEU A 33 -19.97 7.65 1.96
CA LEU A 33 -18.66 7.24 2.45
C LEU A 33 -18.72 5.79 2.90
N THR A 34 -19.04 4.88 1.98
CA THR A 34 -18.50 3.54 2.10
C THR A 34 -16.99 3.73 2.00
N VAL A 35 -16.27 3.48 3.10
CA VAL A 35 -14.82 3.32 3.01
C VAL A 35 -14.61 2.13 2.09
N ILE A 36 -14.40 2.39 0.80
CA ILE A 36 -14.06 1.39 -0.19
C ILE A 36 -12.69 0.87 0.22
N LEU A 37 -12.67 -0.22 0.98
CA LEU A 37 -11.44 -0.86 1.41
C LEU A 37 -10.84 -1.54 0.17
N PRO A 38 -9.69 -1.09 -0.33
CA PRO A 38 -9.11 -1.65 -1.55
C PRO A 38 -8.86 -3.14 -1.38
N LYS A 39 -9.11 -3.93 -2.44
CA LYS A 39 -8.89 -5.37 -2.38
C LYS A 39 -7.42 -5.67 -2.10
N PRO A 40 -7.11 -6.72 -1.30
CA PRO A 40 -5.75 -7.05 -0.92
C PRO A 40 -4.81 -7.24 -2.11
N GLY A 41 -3.52 -7.02 -1.86
CA GLY A 41 -2.49 -7.11 -2.89
C GLY A 41 -2.37 -5.86 -3.74
N HIS A 42 -1.59 -5.96 -4.80
CA HIS A 42 -1.24 -4.85 -5.68
C HIS A 42 -1.33 -5.26 -7.14
N CYS A 43 -1.39 -4.27 -8.02
CA CYS A 43 -1.39 -4.52 -9.46
C CYS A 43 -0.03 -5.08 -9.87
N PRO A 44 0.00 -6.20 -10.63
CA PRO A 44 1.26 -6.74 -11.11
C PRO A 44 1.95 -5.73 -12.02
N ARG A 45 3.29 -5.67 -11.99
CA ARG A 45 4.06 -4.72 -12.82
C ARG A 45 3.86 -4.91 -14.33
N ARG A 46 3.44 -6.11 -14.75
CA ARG A 46 3.21 -6.44 -16.15
C ARG A 46 2.00 -7.36 -16.29
N LEU A 47 1.28 -7.19 -17.39
CA LEU A 47 0.18 -8.07 -17.78
C LEU A 47 0.73 -9.35 -18.44
N ASN A 48 1.03 -10.37 -17.64
CA ASN A 48 1.45 -11.70 -18.08
C ASN A 48 0.34 -12.76 -17.98
N VAL A 49 -0.82 -12.38 -17.45
CA VAL A 49 -2.01 -13.21 -17.29
C VAL A 49 -3.14 -12.71 -18.18
N VAL A 50 -4.04 -13.61 -18.57
CA VAL A 50 -5.25 -13.23 -19.31
C VAL A 50 -6.18 -12.47 -18.36
N PRO A 51 -6.55 -11.21 -18.64
CA PRO A 51 -7.50 -10.50 -17.81
C PRO A 51 -8.86 -11.19 -17.79
N SER A 52 -9.52 -11.18 -16.64
CA SER A 52 -10.86 -11.76 -16.49
C SER A 52 -11.95 -10.84 -17.03
N HIS A 53 -11.70 -9.53 -17.04
CA HIS A 53 -12.63 -8.53 -17.56
C HIS A 53 -11.85 -7.36 -18.17
N LYS A 54 -12.39 -6.79 -19.26
CA LYS A 54 -11.85 -5.59 -19.90
C LYS A 54 -12.69 -4.38 -19.47
N GLY A 55 -12.03 -3.32 -19.04
CA GLY A 55 -12.70 -2.14 -18.49
C GLY A 55 -13.09 -2.36 -17.02
N CYS A 56 -12.70 -1.40 -16.19
CA CYS A 56 -13.09 -1.26 -14.79
C CYS A 56 -12.69 0.16 -14.35
N VAL A 57 -13.35 0.67 -13.31
CA VAL A 57 -13.04 1.97 -12.68
C VAL A 57 -12.39 1.74 -11.33
N CYS A 58 -12.87 0.74 -10.57
CA CYS A 58 -12.32 0.35 -9.28
C CYS A 58 -12.30 -1.17 -9.09
N ASP A 59 -11.67 -1.61 -8.01
CA ASP A 59 -11.50 -3.03 -7.67
C ASP A 59 -12.85 -3.76 -7.57
N GLU A 60 -13.91 -3.08 -7.14
CA GLU A 60 -15.26 -3.61 -6.94
C GLU A 60 -15.94 -4.03 -8.25
N ASP A 61 -15.56 -3.44 -9.38
CA ASP A 61 -16.06 -3.82 -10.70
C ASP A 61 -15.53 -5.21 -11.13
N CYS A 62 -14.45 -5.65 -10.50
CA CYS A 62 -13.76 -6.89 -10.84
C CYS A 62 -14.28 -8.08 -10.02
N PRO A 63 -14.42 -9.27 -10.64
CA PRO A 63 -14.89 -10.46 -9.94
C PRO A 63 -13.89 -10.93 -8.88
N ALA A 64 -14.40 -11.57 -7.82
CA ALA A 64 -13.59 -12.14 -6.74
C ALA A 64 -12.58 -11.12 -6.16
N ASP A 65 -11.34 -11.54 -5.96
CA ASP A 65 -10.23 -10.75 -5.43
C ASP A 65 -9.45 -9.98 -6.50
N HIS A 66 -9.88 -10.00 -7.77
CA HIS A 66 -9.14 -9.38 -8.88
C HIS A 66 -9.08 -7.87 -8.75
N LYS A 67 -7.93 -7.26 -9.00
CA LYS A 67 -7.77 -5.81 -8.93
C LYS A 67 -8.02 -5.16 -10.28
N CYS A 68 -8.55 -3.95 -10.25
CA CYS A 68 -8.66 -3.10 -11.43
C CYS A 68 -7.31 -2.42 -11.67
N CYS A 69 -6.61 -2.88 -12.71
CA CYS A 69 -5.25 -2.44 -13.01
C CYS A 69 -5.18 -1.78 -14.38
N VAL A 70 -4.51 -0.63 -14.43
CA VAL A 70 -4.29 0.12 -15.67
C VAL A 70 -2.96 -0.32 -16.29
N PHE A 71 -3.04 -0.88 -17.49
CA PHE A 71 -1.88 -1.16 -18.34
C PHE A 71 -1.95 -0.31 -19.62
N ASP A 72 -0.96 -0.43 -20.51
CA ASP A 72 -0.89 0.34 -21.77
C ASP A 72 -2.15 0.23 -22.63
N CYS A 73 -2.85 -0.91 -22.57
CA CYS A 73 -4.07 -1.18 -23.35
C CYS A 73 -5.38 -0.81 -22.60
N GLY A 74 -5.29 -0.12 -21.46
CA GLY A 74 -6.42 0.31 -20.65
C GLY A 74 -6.58 -0.44 -19.32
N ALA A 75 -7.66 -0.13 -18.61
CA ALA A 75 -8.01 -0.74 -17.33
C ALA A 75 -8.59 -2.15 -17.52
N VAL A 76 -8.09 -3.12 -16.78
CA VAL A 76 -8.52 -4.52 -16.86
C VAL A 76 -8.48 -5.19 -15.48
N CYS A 77 -9.30 -6.22 -15.29
CA CYS A 77 -9.36 -6.98 -14.05
C CYS A 77 -8.39 -8.16 -14.07
N VAL A 78 -7.44 -8.18 -13.14
CA VAL A 78 -6.39 -9.22 -13.05
C VAL A 78 -6.24 -9.74 -11.63
N PRO A 79 -5.79 -11.00 -11.44
CA PRO A 79 -5.40 -11.50 -10.13
C PRO A 79 -4.40 -10.56 -9.44
N PRO A 80 -4.53 -10.32 -8.13
CA PRO A 80 -3.60 -9.49 -7.38
C PRO A 80 -2.21 -10.13 -7.30
N ALA A 81 -1.17 -9.30 -7.34
CA ALA A 81 0.16 -9.68 -6.92
C ALA A 81 0.33 -9.46 -5.41
N PHE A 82 1.18 -10.26 -4.78
CA PHE A 82 1.50 -10.17 -3.36
C PHE A 82 2.99 -9.99 -3.15
N THR A 83 3.37 -9.24 -2.12
CA THR A 83 4.77 -9.08 -1.71
C THR A 83 5.15 -10.20 -0.74
N LYS A 84 6.27 -10.87 -1.01
CA LYS A 84 6.88 -11.80 -0.06
C LYS A 84 7.52 -11.05 1.12
N PRO A 85 7.63 -11.68 2.31
CA PRO A 85 8.29 -11.09 3.47
C PRO A 85 9.75 -10.69 3.21
N GLY A 86 10.24 -9.73 4.01
CA GLY A 86 11.60 -9.20 3.90
C GLY A 86 11.72 -8.02 2.93
N VAL A 87 12.92 -7.45 2.86
CA VAL A 87 13.22 -6.26 2.03
C VAL A 87 14.33 -6.55 1.04
N CYS A 88 14.28 -5.88 -0.11
CA CYS A 88 15.33 -6.02 -1.11
C CYS A 88 16.68 -5.54 -0.55
N PRO A 89 17.77 -6.30 -0.75
CA PRO A 89 19.10 -5.89 -0.34
C PRO A 89 19.49 -4.52 -0.88
N ARG A 90 20.02 -3.66 -0.02
CA ARG A 90 20.55 -2.34 -0.40
C ARG A 90 21.95 -2.50 -1.03
N ARG A 91 22.01 -3.00 -2.25
CA ARG A 91 23.28 -3.14 -3.02
C ARG A 91 23.74 -1.79 -3.59
N ARG A 92 25.01 -1.69 -4.01
CA ARG A 92 25.40 -0.71 -5.04
C ARG A 92 24.76 -1.17 -6.34
N TRP A 93 23.69 -0.51 -6.74
CA TRP A 93 22.94 -0.84 -7.95
C TRP A 93 23.84 -0.63 -9.18
N GLY A 94 23.75 -1.52 -10.17
CA GLY A 94 24.52 -1.42 -11.42
C GLY A 94 25.60 -2.49 -11.69
N SER A 95 25.77 -3.50 -10.82
CA SER A 95 26.68 -4.64 -11.11
C SER A 95 25.97 -5.88 -11.66
N GLY A 96 24.67 -5.80 -11.93
CA GLY A 96 23.85 -6.88 -12.48
C GLY A 96 23.62 -6.74 -13.98
N LEU A 97 23.14 -7.80 -14.63
CA LEU A 97 22.70 -7.72 -16.02
C LEU A 97 21.49 -6.79 -16.14
N CYS A 98 21.49 -5.98 -17.19
CA CYS A 98 20.39 -5.07 -17.49
C CYS A 98 19.25 -5.81 -18.19
N ALA A 99 18.46 -6.54 -17.42
CA ALA A 99 17.35 -7.34 -17.93
C ALA A 99 16.23 -7.48 -16.90
N GLU A 100 15.00 -7.65 -17.37
CA GLU A 100 13.84 -7.99 -16.53
C GLU A 100 13.72 -9.52 -16.43
N PHE A 101 14.26 -10.10 -15.37
CA PHE A 101 14.13 -11.55 -15.08
C PHE A 101 12.86 -11.89 -14.30
N CYS A 102 12.23 -10.90 -13.66
CA CYS A 102 11.00 -11.04 -12.89
C CYS A 102 10.19 -9.73 -12.92
N PHE A 103 8.89 -9.81 -12.65
CA PHE A 103 8.01 -8.64 -12.53
C PHE A 103 7.39 -8.53 -11.14
N ASN A 104 7.10 -9.67 -10.50
CA ASN A 104 6.54 -9.75 -9.16
C ASN A 104 7.32 -10.76 -8.31
N ASP A 105 7.19 -10.67 -6.99
CA ASP A 105 7.81 -11.63 -6.07
C ASP A 105 7.35 -13.08 -6.34
N SER A 106 6.11 -13.26 -6.83
CA SER A 106 5.55 -14.57 -7.21
C SER A 106 6.29 -15.24 -8.37
N ASP A 107 6.99 -14.47 -9.21
CA ASP A 107 7.76 -15.02 -10.32
C ASP A 107 9.07 -15.65 -9.84
N CYS A 108 9.52 -15.28 -8.64
CA CYS A 108 10.75 -15.77 -8.04
C CYS A 108 10.52 -17.06 -7.25
N PRO A 109 11.49 -17.99 -7.25
CA PRO A 109 11.39 -19.23 -6.49
C PRO A 109 11.45 -18.97 -4.98
N SER A 110 10.91 -19.90 -4.18
CA SER A 110 11.06 -19.91 -2.72
C SER A 110 10.69 -18.54 -2.09
N ASN A 111 11.54 -18.02 -1.20
CA ASN A 111 11.38 -16.74 -0.51
C ASN A 111 12.09 -15.57 -1.20
N GLU A 112 12.58 -15.75 -2.43
CA GLU A 112 13.26 -14.68 -3.17
C GLU A 112 12.27 -13.60 -3.61
N LYS A 113 12.73 -12.35 -3.56
CA LYS A 113 11.96 -11.17 -3.99
C LYS A 113 12.45 -10.68 -5.34
N CYS A 114 11.53 -10.11 -6.11
CA CYS A 114 11.85 -9.46 -7.37
C CYS A 114 12.37 -8.05 -7.10
N CYS A 115 13.69 -7.89 -7.14
CA CYS A 115 14.35 -6.66 -6.71
C CYS A 115 14.93 -5.89 -7.89
N TYR A 116 14.73 -4.58 -7.89
CA TYR A 116 15.35 -3.69 -8.86
C TYR A 116 16.87 -3.62 -8.65
N ASN A 117 17.64 -3.82 -9.72
CA ASN A 117 19.09 -3.89 -9.67
C ASN A 117 19.81 -2.64 -10.21
N GLY A 118 19.05 -1.60 -10.57
CA GLY A 118 19.56 -0.33 -11.13
C GLY A 118 19.21 -0.10 -12.60
N CYS A 119 18.80 -1.13 -13.34
CA CYS A 119 18.18 -0.94 -14.66
C CYS A 119 17.22 -2.07 -15.07
N GLY A 120 17.33 -3.24 -14.44
CA GLY A 120 16.43 -4.37 -14.59
C GLY A 120 15.93 -4.89 -13.24
N HIS A 121 15.35 -6.09 -13.25
CA HIS A 121 14.89 -6.78 -12.04
C HIS A 121 15.39 -8.21 -12.01
N GLU A 122 15.83 -8.66 -10.85
CA GLU A 122 16.32 -10.01 -10.63
C GLU A 122 15.78 -10.58 -9.32
N CYS A 123 15.67 -11.90 -9.26
CA CYS A 123 15.27 -12.60 -8.04
C CYS A 123 16.46 -12.63 -7.07
N ILE A 124 16.27 -12.09 -5.87
CA ILE A 124 17.31 -12.02 -4.84
C ILE A 124 16.73 -12.49 -3.50
N ALA A 125 17.53 -13.22 -2.74
CA ALA A 125 17.26 -13.50 -1.34
C ALA A 125 17.07 -12.18 -0.55
N PRO A 126 15.92 -11.98 0.13
CA PRO A 126 15.65 -10.75 0.84
C PRO A 126 16.46 -10.64 2.13
N TYR A 127 16.67 -9.40 2.58
CA TYR A 127 17.09 -9.17 3.96
C TYR A 127 15.91 -9.36 4.90
N THR A 128 16.13 -10.15 5.95
CA THR A 128 15.19 -10.33 7.04
C THR A 128 15.01 -9.04 7.80
N VAL A 129 13.76 -8.65 8.03
CA VAL A 129 13.38 -7.54 8.91
C VAL A 129 12.76 -8.16 10.16
N LYS A 130 13.32 -7.85 11.32
CA LYS A 130 12.79 -8.35 12.60
C LYS A 130 11.78 -7.36 13.19
N PRO A 131 10.82 -7.84 14.01
CA PRO A 131 9.86 -6.98 14.70
C PRO A 131 10.53 -5.92 15.59
N GLY A 132 9.78 -4.86 15.93
CA GLY A 132 10.26 -3.78 16.79
C GLY A 132 10.99 -2.65 16.05
N ARG A 133 11.31 -1.58 16.77
CA ARG A 133 12.00 -0.40 16.22
C ARG A 133 13.36 -0.20 16.88
N CYS A 134 14.26 0.47 16.18
CA CYS A 134 15.51 0.89 16.80
C CYS A 134 15.25 2.02 17.80
N ALA A 135 15.86 1.91 18.98
CA ALA A 135 15.96 3.04 19.91
C ALA A 135 16.76 4.19 19.28
N LEU A 136 16.76 5.35 19.95
CA LEU A 136 17.64 6.46 19.59
C LEU A 136 19.10 5.99 19.51
N PRO A 137 19.88 6.47 18.52
CA PRO A 137 21.26 6.03 18.32
C PRO A 137 22.08 6.16 19.61
N GLN A 138 22.63 5.05 20.08
CA GLN A 138 23.53 5.07 21.23
C GLN A 138 24.90 5.64 20.81
N GLY A 139 25.53 6.36 21.74
CA GLY A 139 26.90 6.84 21.58
C GLY A 139 27.86 5.66 21.57
N THR A 140 28.46 5.36 20.41
CA THR A 140 29.54 4.37 20.31
C THR A 140 30.87 5.09 20.21
N PRO A 141 31.88 4.71 21.02
CA PRO A 141 33.19 5.35 20.99
C PRO A 141 33.97 5.06 19.70
N MET A 142 33.56 4.03 18.94
CA MET A 142 34.16 3.66 17.66
C MET A 142 33.12 3.66 16.54
N CYS A 143 33.55 4.13 15.38
CA CYS A 143 32.77 4.15 14.15
C CYS A 143 33.04 2.88 13.36
N ALA A 144 32.05 1.99 13.28
CA ALA A 144 32.17 0.74 12.55
C ALA A 144 30.81 0.21 12.08
N GLU A 145 30.83 -0.52 10.96
CA GLU A 145 29.69 -1.24 10.42
C GLU A 145 29.72 -2.70 10.90
N TYR A 146 29.09 -2.98 12.04
CA TYR A 146 29.04 -4.34 12.61
C TYR A 146 27.95 -5.21 11.99
N CYS A 147 26.93 -4.58 11.41
CA CYS A 147 25.83 -5.24 10.73
C CYS A 147 25.32 -4.36 9.58
N TYR A 148 24.58 -4.96 8.66
CA TYR A 148 23.93 -4.27 7.53
C TYR A 148 22.42 -4.50 7.51
N HIS A 149 21.93 -5.57 8.14
CA HIS A 149 20.52 -5.88 8.26
C HIS A 149 20.23 -6.75 9.49
N ASP A 150 18.97 -6.74 9.96
CA ASP A 150 18.57 -7.42 11.20
C ASP A 150 18.91 -8.91 11.21
N GLY A 151 18.84 -9.57 10.05
CA GLY A 151 19.18 -10.99 9.92
C GLY A 151 20.62 -11.38 10.30
N GLN A 152 21.55 -10.42 10.42
CA GLN A 152 22.92 -10.67 10.90
C GLN A 152 23.04 -10.65 12.42
N CYS A 153 22.06 -10.06 13.11
CA CYS A 153 22.08 -9.94 14.56
C CYS A 153 21.48 -11.19 15.21
N PRO A 154 21.95 -11.59 16.41
CA PRO A 154 21.40 -12.74 17.13
C PRO A 154 20.01 -12.45 17.70
N GLY A 155 19.20 -13.49 17.90
CA GLY A 155 17.88 -13.38 18.53
C GLY A 155 16.98 -12.35 17.86
N GLU A 156 16.34 -11.49 18.65
CA GLU A 156 15.45 -10.42 18.18
C GLU A 156 16.17 -9.08 17.94
N GLN A 157 17.49 -9.04 18.11
CA GLN A 157 18.26 -7.82 17.91
C GLN A 157 18.16 -7.34 16.47
N LYS A 158 18.05 -6.02 16.33
CA LYS A 158 17.98 -5.32 15.05
C LYS A 158 19.30 -4.66 14.73
N CYS A 159 19.56 -4.47 13.44
CA CYS A 159 20.71 -3.71 13.01
C CYS A 159 20.37 -2.22 13.01
N CYS A 160 20.81 -1.52 14.04
CA CYS A 160 20.42 -0.15 14.31
C CYS A 160 21.57 0.82 14.10
N ARG A 161 21.22 2.03 13.63
CA ARG A 161 22.17 3.11 13.43
C ARG A 161 22.71 3.59 14.78
N THR A 162 24.03 3.73 14.87
CA THR A 162 24.72 4.32 16.04
C THR A 162 25.12 5.77 15.72
N THR A 163 25.86 6.43 16.62
CA THR A 163 26.48 7.73 16.31
C THR A 163 27.32 7.71 15.03
N CYS A 164 27.94 6.56 14.73
CA CYS A 164 28.59 6.31 13.46
C CYS A 164 28.62 4.80 13.13
N GLY A 165 28.01 4.44 12.00
CA GLY A 165 27.84 3.05 11.55
C GLY A 165 26.55 2.40 12.06
N HIS A 166 26.57 1.07 12.18
CA HIS A 166 25.45 0.26 12.66
C HIS A 166 25.93 -0.86 13.60
N ALA A 167 25.11 -1.16 14.61
CA ALA A 167 25.37 -2.23 15.57
C ALA A 167 24.07 -2.97 15.91
N CYS A 168 24.21 -4.20 16.40
CA CYS A 168 23.08 -4.97 16.89
C CYS A 168 22.61 -4.42 18.23
N SER A 169 21.33 -4.08 18.33
CA SER A 169 20.71 -3.62 19.57
C SER A 169 19.33 -4.22 19.75
N GLU A 170 18.90 -4.35 20.99
CA GLU A 170 17.53 -4.78 21.31
C GLU A 170 16.51 -3.77 20.76
N PRO A 171 15.38 -4.25 20.22
CA PRO A 171 14.29 -3.39 19.78
C PRO A 171 13.60 -2.69 20.95
N CYS A 172 13.03 -1.50 20.69
CA CYS A 172 12.12 -0.79 21.58
C CYS A 172 10.64 -1.06 21.24
#